data_AF-A0A966PU40-F1
#
_entry.id   AF-A0A966PU40-F1
#
_cell.length_a   1.000
_cell.length_b   1.000
_cell.length_c   1.000
_cell.angle_alpha   90.00
_cell.angle_beta   90.00
_cell.angle_gamma   90.00
#
_symmetry.space_group_name_H-M   'P 1'
#
loop_
_entity.id
_entity.type
_entity.pdbx_description
1 polymer ?
#
loop_
_entity_poly.entity_id
_entity_poly.type
_entity_poly.pdbx_seq_one_letter_code
_entity_poly.pdbx_strand_id
1 'polypeptide(L)'
;MSDTESVVDKRLFYLMLSIGQGQEFANFMGFSNPSNDVEQAEIYDVASRWALFVNQGVLESIEESANWVLDFLDKSNKLSNPKEEVLPLFVAYGVSLLNKMLESGNLSIIIDEDALLNWQEVEEDE
;
A
#
# COMPACT_ATOMS: atom_id res chain seq x y z
N MET A 1 7.88 -11.30 -17.38
CA MET A 1 7.81 -10.46 -16.17
C MET A 1 7.02 -11.26 -15.17
N SER A 2 7.64 -12.06 -14.29
CA SER A 2 6.83 -13.04 -13.51
C SER A 2 7.22 -13.28 -12.06
N ASP A 3 8.51 -13.32 -11.66
CA ASP A 3 8.83 -13.69 -10.27
C ASP A 3 9.83 -12.76 -9.57
N THR A 4 10.75 -12.12 -10.30
CA THR A 4 11.75 -11.23 -9.69
C THR A 4 11.19 -9.86 -9.33
N GLU A 5 10.30 -9.31 -10.17
CA GLU A 5 9.60 -8.04 -9.87
C GLU A 5 8.78 -8.17 -8.59
N SER A 6 8.04 -9.29 -8.43
CA SER A 6 7.24 -9.50 -7.22
C SER A 6 8.08 -9.61 -5.94
N VAL A 7 9.32 -10.12 -6.02
CA VAL A 7 10.24 -10.22 -4.88
C VAL A 7 10.81 -8.86 -4.50
N VAL A 8 11.22 -8.06 -5.48
CA VAL A 8 11.73 -6.69 -5.25
C VAL A 8 10.62 -5.80 -4.71
N ASP A 9 9.42 -5.85 -5.30
CA ASP A 9 8.27 -5.08 -4.86
C ASP A 9 7.85 -5.45 -3.43
N LYS A 10 7.89 -6.76 -3.12
CA LYS A 10 7.59 -7.25 -1.77
C LYS A 10 8.64 -6.80 -0.76
N ARG A 11 9.92 -6.77 -1.11
CA ARG A 11 10.97 -6.20 -0.25
C ARG A 11 10.70 -4.72 0.00
N LEU A 12 10.50 -3.95 -1.06
CA LEU A 12 10.24 -2.52 -0.98
C LEU A 12 9.02 -2.22 -0.12
N PHE A 13 7.96 -3.02 -0.24
CA PHE A 13 6.78 -2.92 0.63
C PHE A 13 7.17 -2.99 2.11
N TYR A 14 7.97 -3.98 2.52
CA TYR A 14 8.41 -4.09 3.93
C TYR A 14 9.30 -2.92 4.36
N LEU A 15 10.17 -2.43 3.48
CA LEU A 15 10.98 -1.24 3.75
C LEU A 15 10.09 0.00 3.99
N MET A 16 9.03 0.15 3.20
CA MET A 16 8.12 1.29 3.27
C MET A 16 7.19 1.28 4.49
N LEU A 17 7.03 0.15 5.19
CA LEU A 17 6.19 0.07 6.40
C LEU A 17 6.71 0.95 7.55
N SER A 18 8.01 1.23 7.60
CA SER A 18 8.61 2.10 8.61
C SER A 18 9.96 2.61 8.14
N ILE A 19 10.19 3.92 8.26
CA ILE A 19 11.49 4.54 7.95
C ILE A 19 12.61 3.92 8.80
N GLY A 20 12.35 3.68 10.09
CA GLY A 20 13.37 3.22 11.04
C GLY A 20 13.48 1.71 11.18
N GLN A 21 12.39 0.97 10.95
CA GLN A 21 12.32 -0.48 11.20
C GLN A 21 12.09 -1.31 9.93
N GLY A 22 11.92 -0.68 8.76
CA GLY A 22 11.62 -1.37 7.51
C GLY A 22 12.65 -2.45 7.15
N GLN A 23 13.93 -2.22 7.45
CA GLN A 23 14.99 -3.22 7.25
C GLN A 23 14.81 -4.46 8.13
N GLU A 24 14.47 -4.25 9.41
CA GLU A 24 14.20 -5.35 10.36
C GLU A 24 12.98 -6.15 9.91
N PHE A 25 11.94 -5.48 9.40
CA PHE A 25 10.74 -6.14 8.87
C PHE A 25 11.05 -6.95 7.61
N ALA A 26 11.83 -6.40 6.68
CA ALA A 26 12.26 -7.13 5.50
C ALA A 26 13.12 -8.36 5.89
N ASN A 27 14.05 -8.20 6.83
CA ASN A 27 14.86 -9.31 7.33
C ASN A 27 14.00 -10.42 7.95
N PHE A 28 13.07 -10.04 8.83
CA PHE A 28 12.12 -10.96 9.46
C PHE A 28 11.30 -11.76 8.44
N MET A 29 10.98 -11.14 7.30
CA MET A 29 10.25 -11.76 6.20
C MET A 29 11.14 -12.59 5.24
N GLY A 30 12.42 -12.79 5.59
CA GLY A 30 13.34 -13.69 4.90
C GLY A 30 14.28 -13.01 3.89
N PHE A 31 14.29 -11.68 3.81
CA PHE A 31 15.23 -10.96 2.96
C PHE A 31 16.61 -10.85 3.63
N SER A 32 17.69 -10.96 2.84
CA SER A 32 19.05 -10.76 3.36
C SER A 32 19.28 -9.30 3.77
N ASN A 33 20.09 -9.11 4.80
CA ASN A 33 20.55 -7.76 5.16
C ASN A 33 21.43 -7.19 4.05
N PRO A 34 21.18 -5.95 3.61
CA PRO A 34 22.06 -5.27 2.68
C PRO A 34 23.39 -4.91 3.34
N SER A 35 24.37 -4.48 2.55
CA SER A 35 25.54 -3.78 3.09
C SER A 35 25.13 -2.43 3.68
N ASN A 36 25.88 -1.92 4.67
CA ASN A 36 25.59 -0.64 5.33
C ASN A 36 25.33 0.52 4.34
N ASP A 37 26.14 0.65 3.27
CA ASP A 37 25.97 1.73 2.29
C ASP A 37 24.63 1.65 1.55
N VAL A 38 24.20 0.43 1.23
CA VAL A 38 22.91 0.16 0.58
C VAL A 38 21.76 0.38 1.56
N GLU A 39 21.93 -0.05 2.81
CA GLU A 39 20.94 0.15 3.88
C GLU A 39 20.64 1.65 4.09
N GLN A 40 21.69 2.48 4.17
CA GLN A 40 21.55 3.92 4.34
C GLN A 40 20.88 4.58 3.13
N ALA A 41 21.22 4.13 1.92
CA ALA A 41 20.57 4.61 0.70
C ALA A 41 19.07 4.25 0.68
N GLU A 42 18.71 3.02 1.05
CA GLU A 42 17.33 2.56 1.15
C GLU A 42 16.54 3.34 2.22
N ILE A 43 17.12 3.60 3.40
CA ILE A 43 16.49 4.42 4.45
C ILE A 43 16.22 5.84 3.95
N TYR A 44 17.20 6.45 3.25
CA TYR A 44 17.03 7.79 2.69
C TYR A 44 15.95 7.84 1.61
N ASP A 45 15.87 6.83 0.74
CA ASP A 45 14.82 6.71 -0.28
C ASP A 45 13.43 6.59 0.37
N VAL A 46 13.27 5.70 1.35
CA VAL A 46 12.00 5.54 2.09
C VAL A 46 11.60 6.84 2.79
N ALA A 47 12.53 7.50 3.49
CA ALA A 47 12.27 8.77 4.17
C ALA A 47 11.85 9.87 3.19
N SER A 48 12.50 9.94 2.02
CA SER A 48 12.18 10.91 0.97
C SER A 48 10.77 10.70 0.42
N ARG A 49 10.38 9.45 0.16
CA ARG A 49 9.02 9.10 -0.29
C ARG A 49 7.95 9.42 0.75
N TRP A 50 8.21 9.09 2.02
CA TRP A 50 7.31 9.45 3.12
C TRP A 50 7.14 10.97 3.23
N ALA A 51 8.21 11.74 3.11
CA ALA A 51 8.14 13.20 3.13
C ALA A 51 7.28 13.76 1.98
N LEU A 52 7.29 13.14 0.81
CA LEU A 52 6.39 13.52 -0.30
C LEU A 52 4.92 13.31 0.08
N PHE A 53 4.58 12.16 0.66
CA PHE A 53 3.20 11.87 1.08
C PHE A 53 2.70 12.80 2.18
N VAL A 54 3.58 13.17 3.13
CA VAL A 54 3.26 14.17 4.16
C VAL A 54 2.96 15.52 3.53
N ASN A 55 3.85 16.02 2.66
CA ASN A 55 3.72 17.35 2.05
C ASN A 55 2.52 17.46 1.11
N GLN A 56 2.04 16.34 0.58
CA GLN A 56 0.86 16.29 -0.30
C GLN A 56 -0.45 16.08 0.48
N GLY A 57 -0.43 16.02 1.82
CA GLY A 57 -1.62 15.73 2.63
C GLY A 57 -2.18 14.31 2.46
N VAL A 58 -1.44 13.44 1.77
CA VAL A 58 -1.83 12.04 1.53
C VAL A 58 -1.78 11.25 2.84
N LEU A 59 -0.73 11.47 3.65
CA LEU A 59 -0.57 10.73 4.90
C LEU A 59 -1.74 10.96 5.87
N GLU A 60 -2.27 12.18 5.97
CA GLU A 60 -3.41 12.50 6.83
C GLU A 60 -4.66 11.70 6.42
N SER A 61 -4.93 11.61 5.10
CA SER A 61 -6.05 10.82 4.58
C SER A 61 -5.90 9.34 4.90
N ILE A 62 -4.67 8.81 4.80
CA ILE A 62 -4.33 7.42 5.14
C ILE A 62 -4.54 7.17 6.64
N GLU A 63 -4.00 8.03 7.51
CA GLU A 63 -4.09 7.90 8.97
C GLU A 63 -5.53 7.94 9.45
N GLU A 64 -6.34 8.89 8.96
CA GLU A 64 -7.75 8.98 9.32
C GLU A 64 -8.53 7.73 8.88
N SER A 65 -8.31 7.26 7.65
CA SER A 65 -8.97 6.05 7.16
C SER A 65 -8.52 4.79 7.90
N ALA A 66 -7.25 4.69 8.29
CA ALA A 66 -6.74 3.58 9.10
C ALA A 66 -7.40 3.57 10.50
N ASN A 67 -7.53 4.73 11.14
CA ASN A 67 -8.22 4.86 12.42
C ASN A 67 -9.68 4.39 12.34
N TRP A 68 -10.41 4.76 11.29
CA TRP A 68 -11.79 4.29 11.11
C TRP A 68 -11.90 2.77 10.96
N VAL A 69 -10.94 2.13 10.27
CA VAL A 69 -10.93 0.66 10.13
C VAL A 69 -10.56 -0.02 11.44
N LEU A 70 -9.62 0.54 12.22
CA LEU A 70 -9.31 0.04 13.55
C LEU A 70 -10.52 0.12 14.49
N ASP A 71 -11.25 1.24 14.47
CA ASP A 71 -12.50 1.40 15.24
C ASP A 71 -13.56 0.38 14.83
N PHE A 72 -13.68 0.10 13.53
CA PHE A 72 -14.59 -0.94 13.02
C PHE A 72 -14.17 -2.34 13.48
N LEU A 73 -12.87 -2.66 13.40
CA LEU A 73 -12.32 -3.94 13.84
C LEU A 73 -12.53 -4.18 15.34
N ASP A 74 -12.32 -3.14 16.15
CA ASP A 74 -12.51 -3.20 17.60
C ASP A 74 -14.01 -3.43 17.94
N LYS A 75 -14.91 -2.61 17.37
CA LYS A 75 -16.36 -2.74 17.59
C LYS A 75 -16.96 -4.04 17.06
N SER A 76 -16.38 -4.61 16.01
CA SER A 76 -16.80 -5.89 15.45
C SER A 76 -16.13 -7.12 16.09
N ASN A 77 -15.21 -6.90 17.05
CA ASN A 77 -14.41 -7.94 17.69
C ASN A 77 -13.64 -8.82 16.69
N LYS A 78 -13.09 -8.19 15.63
CA LYS A 78 -12.40 -8.87 14.52
C LYS A 78 -10.88 -8.70 14.53
N LEU A 79 -10.31 -8.01 15.51
CA LEU A 79 -8.86 -7.73 15.60
C LEU A 79 -8.00 -9.01 15.62
N SER A 80 -8.54 -10.10 16.17
CA SER A 80 -7.82 -11.37 16.38
C SER A 80 -8.21 -12.46 15.37
N ASN A 81 -8.93 -12.11 14.30
CA ASN A 81 -9.43 -13.10 13.35
C ASN A 81 -8.29 -13.69 12.49
N PRO A 82 -8.47 -14.92 11.96
CA PRO A 82 -7.53 -15.52 11.01
C PRO A 82 -7.29 -14.61 9.79
N LYS A 83 -6.09 -14.72 9.20
CA LYS A 83 -5.68 -13.90 8.04
C LYS A 83 -6.71 -13.94 6.91
N GLU A 84 -7.28 -15.12 6.65
CA GLU A 84 -8.25 -15.36 5.57
C GLU A 84 -9.53 -14.54 5.75
N GLU A 85 -9.90 -14.24 7.00
CA GLU A 85 -11.11 -13.47 7.32
C GLU A 85 -10.85 -11.96 7.33
N VAL A 86 -9.60 -11.54 7.59
CA VAL A 86 -9.22 -10.13 7.68
C VAL A 86 -8.70 -9.59 6.34
N LEU A 87 -8.16 -10.44 5.46
CA LEU A 87 -7.67 -10.02 4.14
C LEU A 87 -8.72 -9.27 3.31
N PRO A 88 -9.97 -9.75 3.15
CA PRO A 88 -10.99 -9.02 2.41
C PRO A 88 -11.26 -7.63 2.98
N LEU A 89 -11.14 -7.46 4.31
CA LEU A 89 -11.31 -6.17 4.96
C LEU A 89 -10.17 -5.20 4.61
N PHE A 90 -8.92 -5.64 4.62
CA PHE A 90 -7.79 -4.78 4.22
C PHE A 90 -7.83 -4.43 2.73
N VAL A 91 -8.34 -5.31 1.88
CA VAL A 91 -8.62 -5.00 0.47
C VAL A 91 -9.69 -3.90 0.37
N ALA A 92 -10.82 -4.06 1.06
CA ALA A 92 -11.89 -3.07 1.09
C ALA A 92 -11.42 -1.71 1.65
N TYR A 93 -10.57 -1.73 2.68
CA TYR A 93 -9.89 -0.54 3.20
C TYR A 93 -9.07 0.15 2.11
N GLY A 94 -8.23 -0.59 1.36
CA GLY A 94 -7.43 -0.03 0.28
C GLY A 94 -8.27 0.66 -0.79
N VAL A 95 -9.35 0.01 -1.24
CA VAL A 95 -10.30 0.60 -2.21
C VAL A 95 -10.96 1.86 -1.64
N SER A 96 -11.39 1.82 -0.37
CA SER A 96 -12.06 2.96 0.28
C SER A 96 -11.13 4.16 0.44
N LEU A 97 -9.85 3.91 0.78
CA LEU A 97 -8.81 4.92 0.87
C LEU A 97 -8.54 5.56 -0.50
N LEU A 98 -8.42 4.75 -1.57
CA LEU A 98 -8.25 5.26 -2.93
C LEU A 98 -9.43 6.16 -3.33
N ASN A 99 -10.66 5.74 -3.07
CA ASN A 99 -11.85 6.56 -3.34
C ASN A 99 -11.80 7.90 -2.61
N LYS A 100 -11.43 7.90 -1.32
CA LYS A 100 -11.28 9.13 -0.55
C LYS A 100 -10.21 10.06 -1.13
N MET A 101 -9.05 9.52 -1.53
CA MET A 101 -7.98 10.31 -2.13
C MET A 101 -8.35 10.87 -3.50
N LEU A 102 -9.23 10.20 -4.26
CA LEU A 102 -9.79 10.73 -5.50
C LEU A 102 -10.74 11.90 -5.23
N GLU A 103 -11.67 11.74 -4.28
CA GLU A 103 -12.63 12.77 -3.87
C GLU A 103 -11.92 14.03 -3.33
N SER A 104 -10.82 13.86 -2.60
CA SER A 104 -10.04 14.97 -2.05
C SER A 104 -9.07 15.61 -3.06
N GLY A 105 -8.92 15.05 -4.25
CA GLY A 105 -7.99 15.53 -5.29
C GLY A 105 -6.51 15.22 -5.03
N ASN A 106 -6.20 14.38 -4.03
CA ASN A 106 -4.84 13.94 -3.72
C ASN A 106 -4.34 12.83 -4.67
N LEU A 107 -5.27 12.15 -5.35
CA LEU A 107 -5.01 11.15 -6.36
C LEU A 107 -5.78 11.52 -7.65
N SER A 108 -5.22 11.19 -8.80
CA SER A 108 -5.92 11.26 -10.09
C SER A 108 -5.62 10.00 -10.87
N ILE A 109 -6.66 9.37 -11.41
CA ILE A 109 -6.51 8.21 -12.30
C ILE A 109 -6.63 8.72 -13.73
N ILE A 110 -5.58 8.49 -14.51
CA ILE A 110 -5.58 8.75 -15.94
C ILE A 110 -5.96 7.43 -16.61
N ILE A 111 -7.09 7.42 -17.29
CA ILE A 111 -7.53 6.26 -18.05
C ILE A 111 -7.05 6.45 -19.48
N ASP A 112 -6.22 5.52 -19.95
CA ASP A 112 -5.84 5.46 -21.36
C ASP A 112 -7.07 5.06 -22.20
N GLU A 113 -7.32 5.75 -23.31
CA GLU A 113 -8.50 5.52 -24.16
C GLU A 113 -8.52 4.07 -24.69
N ASP A 114 -7.34 3.49 -24.92
CA ASP A 114 -7.19 2.09 -25.32
C ASP A 114 -7.62 1.11 -24.20
N ALA A 115 -7.51 1.49 -22.93
CA ALA A 115 -7.94 0.67 -21.80
C ALA A 115 -9.47 0.69 -21.62
N LEU A 116 -10.14 1.79 -22.00
CA LEU A 116 -11.61 1.92 -21.98
C LEU A 116 -12.28 1.06 -23.06
N LEU A 117 -11.70 1.01 -24.26
CA LEU A 117 -12.23 0.19 -25.37
C LEU A 117 -12.24 -1.30 -25.01
N ASN A 118 -11.18 -1.79 -24.37
CA ASN A 118 -11.10 -3.19 -23.92
C ASN A 118 -12.10 -3.54 -22.81
N TRP A 119 -12.54 -2.58 -22.00
CA TRP A 119 -13.57 -2.80 -20.97
C TRP A 119 -14.98 -2.92 -21.58
N GLN A 120 -15.26 -2.16 -22.63
CA GLN A 120 -16.56 -2.22 -23.32
C GLN A 120 -16.77 -3.55 -24.06
N GLU A 121 -15.73 -4.12 -24.66
CA GLU A 121 -15.81 -5.44 -25.32
C GLU A 121 -16.13 -6.58 -24.33
N VAL A 122 -15.68 -6.47 -23.07
CA VAL A 122 -15.93 -7.50 -22.05
C VAL A 122 -17.37 -7.44 -21.51
N GLU A 123 -18.00 -6.26 -21.47
CA GLU A 123 -19.41 -6.13 -21.05
C GLU A 123 -20.40 -6.49 -22.16
N GLU A 124 -20.00 -6.47 -23.44
CA GLU A 124 -20.86 -6.88 -24.57
C GLU A 124 -20.91 -8.40 -24.80
N ASP A 125 -19.99 -9.16 -24.18
CA ASP A 125 -19.87 -10.62 -24.28
C ASP A 125 -20.49 -11.41 -23.10
N GLU A 126 -21.17 -10.75 -22.14
CA GLU A 126 -22.00 -11.37 -21.06
C GLU A 126 -23.52 -11.26 -21.32
#